data_AF-A0A496N7G7-F1
#
_entry.id   AF-A0A496N7G7-F1
#
_cell.length_a   1.000
_cell.length_b   1.000
_cell.length_c   1.000
_cell.angle_alpha   90.00
_cell.angle_beta   90.00
_cell.angle_gamma   90.00
#
_symmetry.space_group_name_H-M   'P 1'
#
loop_
_entity.id
_entity.type
_entity.pdbx_description
1 polymer ?
#
loop_
_entity_poly.entity_id
_entity_poly.type
_entity_poly.pdbx_seq_one_letter_code
_entity_poly.pdbx_strand_id
1 'polypeptide(L)'
;MKTFPLSEKQTKYFLELAKNSKSGFIGVSWYEFAQKWKASIQQSGQTISIGLFDDPVKAAIARDNKAIELWGSNAVTNDGLGLFKKEERAFWVPDGENLEKRINQALPKHLQYFGRMLFKLITFAREQGVTFLEAIRQQSELNRISKKDRAKIITCLEREKLIYVDKQNNNSVDKNRIYSVSYPPKQLIKDSEMNIKNGTSMAQEKATSLEHRSPEELAAMAQELLKLSEAKKQEIANGDVIKKTLRPLILNCFQAKGKFERQLNQLLDVSTELDNALNALRDAMN
;
A
#
# COMPACT_ATOMS: atom_id res chain seq x y z
N MET A 1 3.53 9.00 -15.80
CA MET A 1 2.92 9.77 -14.68
C MET A 1 2.07 8.81 -13.87
N LYS A 2 2.68 8.14 -12.89
CA LYS A 2 2.13 6.91 -12.30
C LYS A 2 2.34 6.79 -10.80
N THR A 3 3.16 7.66 -10.22
CA THR A 3 3.52 7.68 -8.80
C THR A 3 3.51 9.11 -8.25
N PHE A 4 3.25 9.25 -6.96
CA PHE A 4 3.43 10.47 -6.15
C PHE A 4 4.91 10.78 -5.88
N PRO A 5 5.26 12.04 -5.53
CA PRO A 5 4.39 13.22 -5.48
C PRO A 5 4.01 13.71 -6.89
N LEU A 6 2.79 14.25 -7.02
CA LEU A 6 2.31 14.87 -8.25
C LEU A 6 2.54 16.39 -8.19
N SER A 7 2.89 17.00 -9.32
CA SER A 7 2.84 18.47 -9.44
C SER A 7 1.39 18.97 -9.45
N GLU A 8 1.16 20.24 -9.13
CA GLU A 8 -0.20 20.82 -9.14
C GLU A 8 -0.92 20.59 -10.48
N LYS A 9 -0.21 20.77 -11.59
CA LYS A 9 -0.73 20.51 -12.93
C LYS A 9 -1.15 19.04 -13.11
N GLN A 10 -0.37 18.11 -12.59
CA GLN A 10 -0.67 16.68 -12.68
C GLN A 10 -1.83 16.28 -11.77
N THR A 11 -1.86 16.78 -10.54
CA THR A 11 -2.98 16.57 -9.61
C THR A 11 -4.28 17.08 -10.22
N LYS A 12 -4.28 18.31 -10.75
CA LYS A 12 -5.44 18.90 -11.42
C LYS A 12 -5.92 18.05 -12.59
N TYR A 13 -5.00 17.57 -13.43
CA TYR A 13 -5.33 16.68 -14.55
C TYR A 13 -6.08 15.42 -14.09
N PHE A 14 -5.59 14.71 -13.06
CA PHE A 14 -6.26 13.49 -12.58
C PHE A 14 -7.62 13.78 -11.94
N LEU A 15 -7.74 14.89 -11.20
CA LEU A 15 -9.01 15.31 -10.59
C LEU A 15 -10.05 15.69 -11.66
N GLU A 16 -9.65 16.39 -12.71
CA GLU A 16 -10.53 16.69 -13.84
C GLU A 16 -10.97 15.43 -14.59
N LEU A 17 -10.05 14.47 -14.76
CA LEU A 17 -10.35 13.19 -15.41
C LEU A 17 -11.37 12.38 -14.60
N ALA A 18 -11.24 12.34 -13.28
CA ALA A 18 -12.22 11.73 -12.38
C ALA A 18 -13.56 12.47 -12.45
N LYS A 19 -13.55 13.80 -12.35
CA LYS A 19 -14.75 14.65 -12.37
C LYS A 19 -15.56 14.50 -13.67
N ASN A 20 -14.88 14.36 -14.80
CA ASN A 20 -15.52 14.21 -16.11
C ASN A 20 -15.96 12.77 -16.40
N SER A 21 -15.58 11.80 -15.54
CA SER A 21 -16.02 10.41 -15.67
C SER A 21 -17.39 10.21 -15.02
N LYS A 22 -18.21 9.32 -15.58
CA LYS A 22 -19.50 8.94 -14.97
C LYS A 22 -19.36 8.28 -13.60
N SER A 23 -18.20 7.67 -13.32
CA SER A 23 -17.93 6.95 -12.07
C SER A 23 -17.45 7.86 -10.94
N GLY A 24 -16.92 9.04 -11.26
CA GLY A 24 -16.19 9.89 -10.31
C GLY A 24 -14.78 9.38 -9.97
N PHE A 25 -14.29 8.36 -10.67
CA PHE A 25 -13.02 7.69 -10.40
C PHE A 25 -12.15 7.56 -11.65
N ILE A 26 -10.83 7.70 -11.48
CA ILE A 26 -9.89 7.47 -12.57
C ILE A 26 -9.81 5.98 -12.92
N GLY A 27 -9.82 5.67 -14.22
CA GLY A 27 -9.71 4.30 -14.72
C GLY A 27 -10.96 3.43 -14.51
N VAL A 28 -12.10 4.05 -14.19
CA VAL A 28 -13.39 3.35 -14.05
C VAL A 28 -14.40 3.91 -15.05
N SER A 29 -14.95 3.04 -15.88
CA SER A 29 -15.92 3.41 -16.92
C SER A 29 -17.11 2.45 -16.93
N TRP A 30 -18.29 2.96 -17.23
CA TRP A 30 -19.47 2.10 -17.44
C TRP A 30 -19.32 1.30 -18.75
N TYR A 31 -19.56 -0.01 -18.69
CA TYR A 31 -19.50 -0.90 -19.84
C TYR A 31 -20.90 -1.41 -20.18
N GLU A 32 -21.50 -0.80 -21.20
CA GLU A 32 -22.92 -0.96 -21.57
C GLU A 32 -23.31 -2.41 -21.84
N PHE A 33 -22.45 -3.18 -22.54
CA PHE A 33 -22.78 -4.55 -22.95
C PHE A 33 -22.98 -5.49 -21.76
N ALA A 34 -22.18 -5.34 -20.71
CA ALA A 34 -22.30 -6.15 -19.50
C ALA A 34 -23.08 -5.47 -18.37
N GLN A 35 -23.55 -4.23 -18.59
CA GLN A 35 -24.15 -3.37 -17.56
C GLN A 35 -23.37 -3.35 -16.25
N LYS A 36 -22.04 -3.23 -16.34
CA LYS A 36 -21.11 -3.28 -15.21
C LYS A 36 -20.07 -2.16 -15.31
N TRP A 37 -19.50 -1.80 -14.18
CA TRP A 37 -18.36 -0.89 -14.07
C TRP A 37 -17.07 -1.62 -14.42
N LYS A 38 -16.38 -1.16 -15.46
CA LYS A 38 -15.09 -1.69 -15.89
C LYS A 38 -13.95 -0.92 -15.25
N ALA A 39 -13.08 -1.63 -14.55
CA ALA A 39 -11.80 -1.10 -14.09
C ALA A 39 -10.70 -1.37 -15.11
N SER A 40 -9.91 -0.37 -15.44
CA SER A 40 -8.79 -0.49 -16.36
C SER A 40 -7.64 0.45 -15.99
N ILE A 41 -6.43 0.08 -16.42
CA ILE A 41 -5.23 0.85 -16.16
C ILE A 41 -4.28 0.81 -17.36
N GLN A 42 -3.63 1.92 -17.66
CA GLN A 42 -2.67 1.99 -18.77
C GLN A 42 -1.24 1.69 -18.32
N GLN A 43 -0.64 0.68 -18.92
CA GLN A 43 0.77 0.33 -18.74
C GLN A 43 1.47 0.30 -20.10
N SER A 44 2.55 1.10 -20.23
CA SER A 44 3.39 1.13 -21.43
C SER A 44 2.63 1.24 -22.76
N GLY A 45 1.57 2.06 -22.79
CA GLY A 45 0.71 2.25 -23.98
C GLY A 45 -0.40 1.22 -24.15
N GLN A 46 -0.42 0.15 -23.36
CA GLN A 46 -1.46 -0.87 -23.37
C GLN A 46 -2.47 -0.66 -22.23
N THR A 47 -3.76 -0.80 -22.55
CA THR A 47 -4.83 -0.79 -21.55
C THR A 47 -5.01 -2.20 -20.99
N ILE A 48 -4.69 -2.36 -19.71
CA ILE A 48 -4.94 -3.58 -18.95
C ILE A 48 -6.37 -3.50 -18.39
N SER A 49 -7.22 -4.44 -18.80
CA SER A 49 -8.55 -4.63 -18.22
C SER A 49 -8.41 -5.40 -16.91
N ILE A 50 -8.88 -4.82 -15.81
CA ILE A 50 -8.73 -5.39 -14.47
C ILE A 50 -9.93 -6.27 -14.12
N GLY A 51 -11.14 -5.81 -14.47
CA GLY A 51 -12.35 -6.56 -14.20
C GLY A 51 -13.63 -5.75 -14.44
N LEU A 52 -14.76 -6.43 -14.28
CA LEU A 52 -16.11 -5.86 -14.32
C LEU A 52 -16.76 -6.01 -12.95
N PHE A 53 -17.39 -4.94 -12.46
CA PHE A 53 -17.92 -4.84 -11.10
C PHE A 53 -19.32 -4.26 -11.11
N ASP A 54 -20.15 -4.62 -10.13
CA ASP A 54 -21.51 -4.08 -9.99
C ASP A 54 -21.53 -2.66 -9.41
N ASP A 55 -20.41 -2.23 -8.81
CA ASP A 55 -20.30 -0.98 -8.08
C ASP A 55 -19.05 -0.19 -8.53
N PRO A 56 -19.16 1.14 -8.75
CA PRO A 56 -18.04 1.94 -9.24
C PRO A 56 -16.94 2.09 -8.20
N VAL A 57 -17.27 2.07 -6.91
CA VAL A 57 -16.28 2.15 -5.81
C VAL A 57 -15.43 0.88 -5.82
N LYS A 58 -16.06 -0.31 -5.94
CA LYS A 58 -15.34 -1.59 -6.09
C LYS A 58 -14.42 -1.62 -7.31
N ALA A 59 -14.85 -1.06 -8.43
CA ALA A 59 -14.00 -0.94 -9.63
C ALA A 59 -12.80 0.00 -9.41
N ALA A 60 -13.01 1.15 -8.75
CA ALA A 60 -11.96 2.13 -8.45
C ALA A 60 -10.89 1.55 -7.52
N ILE A 61 -11.34 0.79 -6.53
CA ILE A 61 -10.49 0.03 -5.62
C ILE A 61 -9.63 -0.99 -6.37
N ALA A 62 -10.23 -1.81 -7.23
CA ALA A 62 -9.49 -2.82 -8.00
C ALA A 62 -8.42 -2.15 -8.89
N ARG A 63 -8.74 -0.97 -9.43
CA ARG A 63 -7.80 -0.14 -10.18
C ARG A 63 -6.64 0.38 -9.32
N ASP A 64 -6.90 0.83 -8.10
CA ASP A 64 -5.86 1.29 -7.18
C ASP A 64 -4.92 0.18 -6.75
N ASN A 65 -5.45 -1.01 -6.48
CA ASN A 65 -4.64 -2.20 -6.18
C ASN A 65 -3.71 -2.56 -7.33
N LYS A 66 -4.24 -2.53 -8.56
CA LYS A 66 -3.41 -2.78 -9.73
C LYS A 66 -2.36 -1.69 -9.92
N ALA A 67 -2.68 -0.44 -9.60
CA ALA A 67 -1.71 0.66 -9.64
C ALA A 67 -0.56 0.42 -8.65
N ILE A 68 -0.87 -0.01 -7.43
CA ILE A 68 0.12 -0.33 -6.38
C ILE A 68 0.95 -1.55 -6.78
N GLU A 69 0.33 -2.60 -7.31
CA GLU A 69 1.03 -3.80 -7.81
C GLU A 69 2.05 -3.43 -8.89
N LEU A 70 1.67 -2.54 -9.81
CA LEU A 70 2.50 -2.17 -10.95
C LEU A 70 3.57 -1.13 -10.61
N TRP A 71 3.31 -0.19 -9.70
CA TRP A 71 4.14 1.00 -9.47
C TRP A 71 4.58 1.20 -8.01
N GLY A 72 4.26 0.26 -7.13
CA GLY A 72 4.63 0.27 -5.72
C GLY A 72 3.78 1.18 -4.85
N SER A 73 4.18 1.35 -3.59
CA SER A 73 3.44 2.09 -2.57
C SER A 73 3.16 3.56 -2.90
N ASN A 74 3.93 4.14 -3.81
CA ASN A 74 3.75 5.54 -4.23
C ASN A 74 2.85 5.65 -5.46
N ALA A 75 2.17 4.59 -5.91
CA ALA A 75 1.29 4.65 -7.06
C ALA A 75 0.22 5.75 -6.93
N VAL A 76 -0.14 6.39 -8.05
CA VAL A 76 -1.27 7.33 -8.09
C VAL A 76 -2.57 6.53 -7.99
N THR A 77 -3.26 6.68 -6.88
CA THR A 77 -4.51 5.98 -6.53
C THR A 77 -5.67 6.98 -6.42
N ASN A 78 -6.90 6.50 -6.62
CA ASN A 78 -8.12 7.25 -6.32
C ASN A 78 -8.16 7.67 -4.84
N ASP A 79 -7.71 6.80 -3.92
CA ASP A 79 -7.59 7.15 -2.50
C ASP A 79 -6.58 8.27 -2.24
N GLY A 80 -5.38 8.17 -2.82
CA GLY A 80 -4.34 9.20 -2.68
C GLY A 80 -4.73 10.54 -3.32
N LEU A 81 -5.62 10.52 -4.31
CA LEU A 81 -6.24 11.73 -4.89
C LEU A 81 -7.45 12.23 -4.09
N GLY A 82 -7.87 11.50 -3.06
CA GLY A 82 -8.99 11.87 -2.20
C GLY A 82 -10.37 11.68 -2.82
N LEU A 83 -10.50 10.83 -3.83
CA LEU A 83 -11.74 10.65 -4.60
C LEU A 83 -12.80 9.80 -3.87
N PHE A 84 -12.39 8.98 -2.89
CA PHE A 84 -13.34 8.25 -2.05
C PHE A 84 -13.95 9.16 -0.99
N LYS A 85 -15.28 9.10 -0.84
CA LYS A 85 -15.98 9.70 0.30
C LYS A 85 -15.56 9.03 1.61
N LYS A 86 -15.77 9.72 2.73
CA LYS A 86 -15.37 9.24 4.07
C LYS A 86 -16.04 7.89 4.41
N GLU A 87 -17.28 7.71 3.98
CA GLU A 87 -18.06 6.50 4.19
C GLU A 87 -17.60 5.36 3.26
N GLU A 88 -17.10 5.69 2.08
CA GLU A 88 -16.58 4.75 1.07
C GLU A 88 -15.18 4.24 1.45
N ARG A 89 -14.38 5.05 2.15
CA ARG A 89 -13.07 4.63 2.71
C ARG A 89 -13.18 3.61 3.84
N ALA A 90 -14.34 3.49 4.49
CA ALA A 90 -14.53 2.57 5.61
C ALA A 90 -14.62 1.09 5.19
N PHE A 91 -14.71 0.82 3.89
CA PHE A 91 -14.84 -0.52 3.33
C PHE A 91 -13.72 -0.82 2.34
N TRP A 92 -12.53 -1.15 2.85
CA TRP A 92 -11.55 -1.84 2.03
C TRP A 92 -10.77 -2.93 2.75
N VAL A 93 -10.77 -4.11 2.14
CA VAL A 93 -9.81 -5.18 2.37
C VAL A 93 -9.52 -5.83 1.00
N PRO A 94 -8.25 -6.04 0.61
CA PRO A 94 -7.95 -6.76 -0.62
C PRO A 94 -8.53 -8.18 -0.56
N ASP A 95 -9.03 -8.68 -1.70
CA ASP A 95 -9.78 -9.94 -1.82
C ASP A 95 -11.15 -10.00 -1.10
N GLY A 96 -11.76 -8.86 -0.74
CA GLY A 96 -12.96 -8.73 0.12
C GLY A 96 -13.99 -9.88 0.11
N GLU A 97 -14.49 -10.32 -1.04
CA GLU A 97 -15.50 -11.41 -1.09
C GLU A 97 -14.90 -12.81 -0.83
N ASN A 98 -13.68 -13.07 -1.30
CA ASN A 98 -12.93 -14.30 -1.03
C ASN A 98 -12.40 -14.31 0.40
N LEU A 99 -11.93 -13.16 0.89
CA LEU A 99 -11.40 -13.01 2.23
C LEU A 99 -12.49 -13.13 3.30
N GLU A 100 -13.66 -12.51 3.11
CA GLU A 100 -14.77 -12.71 4.03
C GLU A 100 -15.20 -14.18 4.06
N LYS A 101 -15.23 -14.86 2.91
CA LYS A 101 -15.46 -16.32 2.85
C LYS A 101 -14.39 -17.10 3.60
N ARG A 102 -13.10 -16.79 3.40
CA ARG A 102 -11.96 -17.43 4.08
C ARG A 102 -12.01 -17.20 5.60
N ILE A 103 -12.26 -15.97 6.05
CA ILE A 103 -12.42 -15.64 7.48
C ILE A 103 -13.61 -16.41 8.06
N ASN A 104 -14.73 -16.48 7.33
CA ASN A 104 -15.92 -17.19 7.78
C ASN A 104 -15.70 -18.71 7.83
N GLN A 105 -14.96 -19.28 6.89
CA GLN A 105 -14.57 -20.70 6.88
C GLN A 105 -13.58 -21.02 8.01
N ALA A 106 -12.72 -20.06 8.37
CA ALA A 106 -11.72 -20.22 9.43
C ALA A 106 -12.29 -20.17 10.85
N LEU A 107 -13.52 -19.64 11.02
CA LEU A 107 -14.09 -19.29 12.32
C LEU A 107 -15.47 -19.92 12.56
N PRO A 108 -15.77 -20.36 13.80
CA PRO A 108 -17.12 -20.76 14.18
C PRO A 108 -18.13 -19.65 13.92
N LYS A 109 -19.37 -19.99 13.52
CA LYS A 109 -20.43 -19.01 13.15
C LYS A 109 -20.56 -17.82 14.10
N HIS A 110 -20.53 -18.06 15.41
CA HIS A 110 -20.66 -17.01 16.44
C HIS A 110 -19.46 -16.05 16.52
N LEU A 111 -18.29 -16.41 15.95
CA LEU A 111 -17.08 -15.58 15.93
C LEU A 111 -16.82 -14.92 14.57
N GLN A 112 -17.57 -15.27 13.52
CA GLN A 112 -17.32 -14.76 12.16
C GLN A 112 -17.44 -13.23 12.08
N TYR A 113 -18.50 -12.67 12.70
CA TYR A 113 -18.70 -11.22 12.75
C TYR A 113 -17.51 -10.51 13.39
N PHE A 114 -17.10 -10.97 14.58
CA PHE A 114 -15.96 -10.42 15.30
C PHE A 114 -14.64 -10.67 14.58
N GLY A 115 -14.49 -11.80 13.88
CA GLY A 115 -13.33 -12.11 13.06
C GLY A 115 -13.14 -11.12 11.91
N ARG A 116 -14.22 -10.82 11.18
CA ARG A 116 -14.21 -9.80 10.12
C ARG A 116 -13.86 -8.42 10.70
N MET A 117 -14.47 -8.06 11.82
CA MET A 117 -14.23 -6.77 12.48
C MET A 117 -12.80 -6.62 13.00
N LEU A 118 -12.26 -7.66 13.63
CA LEU A 118 -10.89 -7.67 14.16
C LEU A 118 -9.86 -7.64 13.02
N PHE A 119 -10.10 -8.38 11.93
CA PHE A 119 -9.25 -8.35 10.74
C PHE A 119 -9.19 -6.94 10.12
N LYS A 120 -10.35 -6.29 9.98
CA LYS A 120 -10.42 -4.89 9.50
C LYS A 120 -9.62 -3.98 10.42
N LEU A 121 -9.83 -4.07 11.73
CA LEU A 121 -9.11 -3.26 12.71
C LEU A 121 -7.58 -3.44 12.60
N ILE A 122 -7.10 -4.67 12.46
CA ILE A 122 -5.66 -4.97 12.28
C ILE A 122 -5.11 -4.30 11.03
N THR A 123 -5.89 -4.31 9.94
CA THR A 123 -5.49 -3.73 8.65
C THR A 123 -5.39 -2.20 8.77
N PHE A 124 -6.39 -1.54 9.35
CA PHE A 124 -6.47 -0.07 9.41
C PHE A 124 -5.62 0.56 10.53
N ALA A 125 -5.42 -0.13 11.67
CA ALA A 125 -4.64 0.40 12.79
C ALA A 125 -3.24 0.86 12.36
N ARG A 126 -2.61 0.11 11.45
CA ARG A 126 -1.26 0.41 10.95
C ARG A 126 -1.22 1.57 9.97
N GLU A 127 -2.24 1.74 9.13
CA GLU A 127 -2.37 2.92 8.24
C GLU A 127 -2.44 4.20 9.06
N GLN A 128 -3.09 4.14 10.22
CA GLN A 128 -3.23 5.24 11.18
C GLN A 128 -2.00 5.37 12.12
N GLY A 129 -0.98 4.52 11.97
CA GLY A 129 0.22 4.54 12.82
C GLY A 129 0.00 4.12 14.28
N VAL A 130 -1.15 3.53 14.62
CA VAL A 130 -1.51 3.11 15.97
C VAL A 130 -1.31 1.61 16.18
N THR A 131 -1.08 1.22 17.43
CA THR A 131 -0.95 -0.21 17.78
C THR A 131 -2.30 -0.91 17.77
N PHE A 132 -2.29 -2.23 17.55
CA PHE A 132 -3.51 -3.03 17.57
C PHE A 132 -4.25 -2.94 18.92
N LEU A 133 -3.52 -2.85 20.03
CA LEU A 133 -4.09 -2.69 21.37
C LEU A 133 -4.79 -1.34 21.54
N GLU A 134 -4.19 -0.26 21.03
CA GLU A 134 -4.80 1.08 21.04
C GLU A 134 -6.05 1.11 20.17
N ALA A 135 -6.01 0.47 19.00
CA ALA A 135 -7.15 0.37 18.10
C ALA A 135 -8.32 -0.42 18.72
N ILE A 136 -8.05 -1.50 19.47
CA ILE A 136 -9.09 -2.25 20.20
C ILE A 136 -9.74 -1.36 21.26
N ARG A 137 -8.95 -0.60 22.02
CA ARG A 137 -9.47 0.29 23.08
C ARG A 137 -10.43 1.35 22.55
N GLN A 138 -10.23 1.79 21.31
CA GLN A 138 -11.09 2.76 20.63
C GLN A 138 -12.38 2.14 20.07
N GLN A 139 -12.52 0.81 20.06
CA GLN A 139 -13.68 0.10 19.52
C GLN A 139 -14.50 -0.57 20.63
N SER A 140 -15.56 0.12 21.09
CA SER A 140 -16.45 -0.35 22.16
C SER A 140 -17.07 -1.73 21.91
N GLU A 141 -17.36 -2.07 20.65
CA GLU A 141 -17.90 -3.36 20.22
C GLU A 141 -16.93 -4.54 20.42
N LEU A 142 -15.62 -4.31 20.30
CA LEU A 142 -14.59 -5.33 20.51
C LEU A 142 -14.24 -5.55 21.99
N ASN A 143 -14.77 -4.71 22.89
CA ASN A 143 -14.72 -4.97 24.32
C ASN A 143 -15.75 -6.03 24.76
N ARG A 144 -16.77 -6.31 23.94
CA ARG A 144 -17.81 -7.32 24.22
C ARG A 144 -17.33 -8.76 24.07
N ILE A 145 -16.21 -8.98 23.39
CA ILE A 145 -15.64 -10.32 23.19
C ILE A 145 -14.66 -10.67 24.31
N SER A 146 -14.69 -11.93 24.76
CA SER A 146 -13.78 -12.40 25.78
C SER A 146 -12.33 -12.40 25.26
N LYS A 147 -11.36 -12.26 26.18
CA LYS A 147 -9.92 -12.41 25.85
C LYS A 147 -9.64 -13.77 25.18
N LYS A 148 -10.35 -14.82 25.61
CA LYS A 148 -10.21 -16.17 25.08
C LYS A 148 -10.68 -16.26 23.62
N ASP A 149 -11.79 -15.61 23.28
CA ASP A 149 -12.33 -15.63 21.92
C ASP A 149 -11.54 -14.74 20.97
N ARG A 150 -10.99 -13.60 21.45
CA ARG A 150 -9.98 -12.84 20.68
C ARG A 150 -8.77 -13.67 20.33
N ALA A 151 -8.21 -14.38 21.31
CA ALA A 151 -7.06 -15.24 21.08
C ALA A 151 -7.38 -16.34 20.05
N LYS A 152 -8.57 -16.96 20.10
CA LYS A 152 -9.01 -17.93 19.08
C LYS A 152 -9.10 -17.31 17.70
N ILE A 153 -9.71 -16.14 17.58
CA ILE A 153 -9.83 -15.43 16.30
C ILE A 153 -8.46 -15.17 15.71
N ILE A 154 -7.55 -14.58 16.48
CA ILE A 154 -6.19 -14.25 16.03
C ILE A 154 -5.42 -15.52 15.64
N THR A 155 -5.52 -16.59 16.45
CA THR A 155 -4.86 -17.87 16.14
C THR A 155 -5.37 -18.48 14.85
N CYS A 156 -6.69 -18.46 14.62
CA CYS A 156 -7.28 -18.93 13.36
C CYS A 156 -6.82 -18.08 12.17
N LEU A 157 -6.85 -16.76 12.29
CA LEU A 157 -6.41 -15.86 11.22
C LEU A 157 -4.92 -16.03 10.90
N GLU A 158 -4.07 -16.26 11.91
CA GLU A 158 -2.64 -16.55 11.73
C GLU A 158 -2.43 -17.88 11.00
N ARG A 159 -3.16 -18.93 11.39
CA ARG A 159 -3.10 -20.25 10.74
C ARG A 159 -3.46 -20.20 9.26
N GLU A 160 -4.50 -19.45 8.91
CA GLU A 160 -4.94 -19.26 7.52
C GLU A 160 -4.05 -18.27 6.72
N LYS A 161 -2.93 -17.83 7.32
CA LYS A 161 -1.97 -16.87 6.74
C LYS A 161 -2.63 -15.55 6.34
N LEU A 162 -3.68 -15.14 7.05
CA LEU A 162 -4.38 -13.88 6.84
C LEU A 162 -3.73 -12.74 7.62
N ILE A 163 -3.10 -13.07 8.75
CA ILE A 163 -2.35 -12.12 9.57
C ILE A 163 -1.01 -12.74 9.98
N TYR A 164 -0.05 -11.89 10.33
CA TYR A 164 1.21 -12.26 10.94
C TYR A 164 1.24 -11.75 12.38
N VAL A 165 1.68 -12.58 13.32
CA VAL A 165 1.84 -12.22 14.72
C VAL A 165 3.30 -12.32 15.10
N ASP A 166 3.91 -11.18 15.42
CA ASP A 166 5.24 -11.13 16.04
C ASP A 166 5.06 -11.36 17.55
N LYS A 167 5.33 -12.60 17.96
CA LYS A 167 5.09 -13.16 19.29
C LYS A 167 6.15 -12.71 20.29
N GLN A 168 6.15 -11.40 20.61
CA GLN A 168 7.03 -10.82 21.63
C GLN A 168 6.56 -11.11 23.07
N ASN A 169 5.28 -11.47 23.24
CA ASN A 169 4.63 -11.73 24.52
C ASN A 169 3.82 -13.04 24.48
N ASN A 170 4.30 -14.04 25.21
CA ASN A 170 3.64 -15.35 25.29
C ASN A 170 2.36 -15.35 26.16
N ASN A 171 2.18 -14.34 27.02
CA ASN A 171 1.09 -14.31 28.01
C ASN A 171 -0.16 -13.59 27.50
N SER A 172 -0.08 -12.81 26.42
CA SER A 172 -1.23 -12.08 25.88
C SER A 172 -1.10 -11.80 24.38
N VAL A 173 -2.02 -12.38 23.61
CA VAL A 173 -2.11 -12.19 22.16
C VAL A 173 -2.39 -10.72 21.80
N ASP A 174 -3.19 -10.03 22.62
CA ASP A 174 -3.55 -8.61 22.44
C ASP A 174 -2.33 -7.67 22.56
N LYS A 175 -1.24 -8.12 23.20
CA LYS A 175 0.00 -7.34 23.39
C LYS A 175 1.05 -7.61 22.31
N ASN A 176 0.83 -8.60 21.45
CA ASN A 176 1.73 -8.91 20.35
C ASN A 176 1.56 -7.91 19.20
N ARG A 177 2.62 -7.76 18.40
CA ARG A 177 2.53 -6.95 17.19
C ARG A 177 1.86 -7.78 16.11
N ILE A 178 0.68 -7.36 15.69
CA ILE A 178 -0.12 -8.05 14.67
C ILE A 178 -0.08 -7.24 13.38
N TYR A 179 0.01 -7.94 12.25
CA TYR A 179 0.09 -7.39 10.91
C TYR A 179 -0.91 -8.10 10.01
N SER A 180 -1.60 -7.35 9.14
CA SER A 180 -2.43 -7.94 8.09
C SER A 180 -1.56 -8.47 6.96
N VAL A 181 -2.00 -9.51 6.25
CA VAL A 181 -1.33 -9.99 5.01
C VAL A 181 -1.21 -8.89 3.95
N SER A 182 -2.14 -7.93 3.95
CA SER A 182 -2.12 -6.76 3.07
C SER A 182 -0.97 -5.80 3.39
N TYR A 183 -0.45 -5.82 4.61
CA TYR A 183 0.60 -4.93 5.11
C TYR A 183 1.61 -5.69 5.97
N PRO A 184 2.40 -6.61 5.36
CA PRO A 184 3.38 -7.40 6.08
C PRO A 184 4.53 -6.52 6.61
N PRO A 185 5.19 -6.90 7.72
CA PRO A 185 6.36 -6.19 8.19
C PRO A 185 7.50 -6.28 7.17
N LYS A 186 8.30 -5.20 7.05
CA LYS A 186 9.41 -5.07 6.10
C LYS A 186 10.43 -6.23 6.14
N GLN A 187 10.55 -6.93 7.27
CA GLN A 187 11.39 -8.13 7.42
C GLN A 187 10.81 -9.34 6.67
N LEU A 188 9.50 -9.58 6.73
CA LEU A 188 8.85 -10.68 6.01
C LEU A 188 8.87 -10.49 4.48
N ILE A 189 8.91 -9.25 3.99
CA ILE A 189 9.08 -8.95 2.56
C ILE A 189 10.44 -9.48 2.07
N LYS A 190 11.52 -9.21 2.82
CA LYS A 190 12.87 -9.71 2.50
C LYS A 190 12.97 -11.24 2.56
N ASP A 191 12.33 -11.87 3.55
CA ASP A 191 12.39 -13.32 3.73
C ASP A 191 11.56 -14.05 2.66
N SER A 192 10.45 -13.46 2.21
CA SER A 192 9.66 -13.97 1.08
C SER A 192 10.39 -13.85 -0.26
N GLU A 193 11.12 -12.76 -0.49
CA GLU A 193 11.99 -12.57 -1.68
C GLU A 193 13.17 -13.54 -1.71
N MET A 194 13.66 -13.99 -0.55
CA MET A 194 14.70 -15.02 -0.45
C MET A 194 14.14 -16.44 -0.64
N ASN A 195 12.94 -16.75 -0.14
CA ASN A 195 12.33 -18.08 -0.30
C ASN A 195 11.77 -18.37 -1.70
N ILE A 196 11.35 -17.35 -2.46
CA ILE A 196 10.97 -17.51 -3.88
C ILE A 196 12.15 -18.03 -4.72
N LYS A 197 13.40 -17.73 -4.34
CA LYS A 197 14.60 -18.24 -5.03
C LYS A 197 14.91 -19.71 -4.76
N ASN A 198 14.39 -20.29 -3.69
CA ASN A 198 14.73 -21.67 -3.28
C ASN A 198 13.58 -22.67 -3.50
N GLY A 199 12.38 -22.18 -3.82
CA GLY A 199 11.18 -23.02 -3.95
C GLY A 199 10.34 -22.63 -5.15
N THR A 200 10.82 -22.83 -6.36
CA THR A 200 9.94 -22.99 -7.52
C THR A 200 10.40 -24.16 -8.38
N SER A 201 9.74 -25.29 -8.13
CA SER A 201 9.44 -26.30 -9.13
C SER A 201 8.73 -25.62 -10.32
N MET A 202 9.52 -25.08 -11.24
CA MET A 202 9.08 -24.54 -12.54
C MET A 202 9.31 -25.56 -13.67
N ALA A 203 9.56 -26.83 -13.32
CA ALA A 203 9.93 -27.86 -14.27
C ALA A 203 8.74 -28.55 -14.96
N GLN A 204 7.53 -28.50 -14.38
CA GLN A 204 6.42 -29.35 -14.88
C GLN A 204 5.48 -28.65 -15.88
N GLU A 205 5.34 -27.32 -15.88
CA GLU A 205 4.44 -26.64 -16.83
C GLU A 205 5.12 -26.15 -18.12
N LYS A 206 6.47 -26.08 -18.17
CA LYS A 206 7.21 -25.73 -19.40
C LYS A 206 7.58 -26.94 -20.26
N ALA A 207 7.64 -28.14 -19.68
CA ALA A 207 8.03 -29.35 -20.40
C ALA A 207 7.04 -29.69 -21.54
N THR A 208 5.75 -29.44 -21.34
CA THR A 208 4.70 -29.67 -22.34
C THR A 208 4.71 -28.67 -23.51
N SER A 209 5.54 -27.63 -23.47
CA SER A 209 5.65 -26.60 -24.53
C SER A 209 6.90 -26.74 -25.41
N LEU A 210 7.86 -27.56 -24.99
CA LEU A 210 9.17 -27.70 -25.61
C LEU A 210 9.25 -28.85 -26.62
N GLU A 211 8.31 -29.80 -26.58
CA GLU A 211 8.31 -30.99 -27.44
C GLU A 211 7.93 -30.70 -28.91
N HIS A 212 7.50 -29.49 -29.25
CA HIS A 212 6.97 -29.14 -30.59
C HIS A 212 7.73 -27.99 -31.29
N ARG A 213 8.90 -27.60 -30.79
CA ARG A 213 9.71 -26.51 -31.36
C ARG A 213 10.98 -27.03 -32.01
N SER A 214 11.38 -26.42 -33.12
CA SER A 214 12.58 -26.85 -33.82
C SER A 214 13.84 -26.56 -32.98
N PRO A 215 14.95 -27.29 -33.19
CA PRO A 215 16.22 -27.03 -32.51
C PRO A 215 16.72 -25.58 -32.68
N GLU A 216 16.43 -24.97 -33.82
CA GLU A 216 16.80 -23.58 -34.15
C GLU A 216 15.98 -22.57 -33.36
N GLU A 217 14.68 -22.81 -33.18
CA GLU A 217 13.81 -21.96 -32.36
C GLU A 217 14.19 -22.00 -30.87
N LEU A 218 14.59 -23.19 -30.40
CA LEU A 218 15.08 -23.36 -29.03
C LEU A 218 16.42 -22.62 -28.82
N ALA A 219 17.32 -22.65 -29.81
CA ALA A 219 18.57 -21.91 -29.77
C ALA A 219 18.35 -20.39 -29.79
N ALA A 220 17.43 -19.91 -30.63
CA ALA A 220 17.08 -18.49 -30.71
C ALA A 220 16.48 -17.98 -29.38
N MET A 221 15.59 -18.77 -28.77
CA MET A 221 14.99 -18.44 -27.47
C MET A 221 16.02 -18.42 -26.34
N ALA A 222 16.99 -19.33 -26.35
CA ALA A 222 18.09 -19.33 -25.39
C ALA A 222 18.98 -18.07 -25.53
N GLN A 223 19.28 -17.65 -26.75
CA GLN A 223 20.03 -16.41 -27.01
C GLN A 223 19.25 -15.16 -26.57
N GLU A 224 17.94 -15.13 -26.79
CA GLU A 224 17.08 -14.02 -26.37
C GLU A 224 17.02 -13.91 -24.84
N LEU A 225 16.88 -15.03 -24.14
CA LEU A 225 16.91 -15.07 -22.67
C LEU A 225 18.26 -14.62 -22.09
N LEU A 226 19.37 -14.97 -22.74
CA LEU A 226 20.70 -14.49 -22.34
C LEU A 226 20.81 -12.97 -22.50
N LYS A 227 20.38 -12.42 -23.64
CA LYS A 227 20.35 -10.96 -23.86
C LYS A 227 19.47 -10.24 -22.83
N LEU A 228 18.30 -10.80 -22.51
CA LEU A 228 17.40 -10.26 -21.50
C LEU A 228 18.05 -10.25 -20.10
N SER A 229 18.75 -11.33 -19.74
CA SER A 229 19.48 -11.46 -18.47
C SER A 229 20.58 -10.41 -18.34
N GLU A 230 21.36 -10.19 -19.40
CA GLU A 230 22.42 -9.17 -19.43
C GLU A 230 21.85 -7.75 -19.33
N ALA A 231 20.77 -7.45 -20.05
CA ALA A 231 20.08 -6.17 -19.96
C ALA A 231 19.58 -5.90 -18.53
N LYS A 232 19.00 -6.91 -17.87
CA LYS A 232 18.54 -6.81 -16.47
C LYS A 232 19.69 -6.58 -15.48
N LYS A 233 20.85 -7.22 -15.68
CA LYS A 233 22.05 -6.97 -14.86
C LYS A 233 22.53 -5.53 -15.00
N GLN A 234 22.51 -4.98 -16.21
CA GLN A 234 22.89 -3.58 -16.45
C GLN A 234 21.89 -2.60 -15.83
N GLU A 235 20.57 -2.86 -15.89
CA GLU A 235 19.56 -2.04 -15.22
C GLU A 235 19.79 -1.97 -13.69
N ILE A 236 20.10 -3.10 -13.07
CA ILE A 236 20.40 -3.18 -11.63
C ILE A 236 21.68 -2.38 -11.30
N ALA A 237 22.74 -2.56 -12.09
CA ALA A 237 23.99 -1.83 -11.91
C ALA A 237 23.79 -0.31 -12.06
N ASN A 238 23.05 0.13 -13.08
CA ASN A 238 22.73 1.54 -13.31
C ASN A 238 21.91 2.13 -12.15
N GLY A 239 20.92 1.39 -11.64
CA GLY A 239 20.12 1.82 -10.50
C GLY A 239 20.95 2.01 -9.22
N ASP A 240 21.94 1.15 -8.99
CA ASP A 240 22.84 1.27 -7.83
C ASP A 240 23.82 2.44 -7.96
N VAL A 241 24.32 2.72 -9.17
CA VAL A 241 25.13 3.92 -9.45
C VAL A 241 24.32 5.19 -9.16
N ILE A 242 23.08 5.26 -9.66
CA ILE A 242 22.19 6.41 -9.42
C ILE A 242 21.93 6.62 -7.92
N LYS A 243 21.69 5.55 -7.16
CA LYS A 243 21.50 5.63 -5.70
C LYS A 243 22.76 6.12 -4.98
N LYS A 244 23.95 5.66 -5.38
CA LYS A 244 25.22 6.12 -4.79
C LYS A 244 25.45 7.61 -5.05
N THR A 245 25.06 8.11 -6.22
CA THR A 245 25.18 9.54 -6.55
C THR A 245 24.14 10.41 -5.84
N LEU A 246 22.89 9.97 -5.75
CA LEU A 246 21.80 10.77 -5.18
C LEU A 246 21.82 10.86 -3.65
N ARG A 247 22.19 9.77 -2.94
CA ARG A 247 22.21 9.75 -1.47
C ARG A 247 22.99 10.90 -0.81
N PRO A 248 24.24 11.22 -1.21
CA PRO A 248 24.97 12.33 -0.62
C PRO A 248 24.33 13.69 -0.94
N LEU A 249 23.77 13.88 -2.14
CA LEU A 249 23.07 15.11 -2.50
C LEU A 249 21.79 15.32 -1.67
N ILE A 250 21.01 14.25 -1.49
CA ILE A 250 19.81 14.27 -0.64
C ILE A 250 20.19 14.61 0.80
N LEU A 251 21.26 14.00 1.32
CA LEU A 251 21.75 14.30 2.67
C LEU A 251 22.14 15.77 2.82
N ASN A 252 22.85 16.33 1.84
CA ASN A 252 23.23 17.75 1.84
C ASN A 252 22.00 18.67 1.84
N CYS A 253 20.95 18.35 1.07
CA CYS A 253 19.71 19.10 1.09
C CYS A 253 19.03 19.09 2.47
N PHE A 254 18.97 17.92 3.14
CA PHE A 254 18.40 17.84 4.49
C PHE A 254 19.21 18.61 5.53
N GLN A 255 20.54 18.57 5.44
CA GLN A 255 21.41 19.34 6.31
C GLN A 255 21.24 20.85 6.10
N ALA A 256 21.15 21.30 4.84
CA ALA A 256 20.89 22.70 4.51
C ALA A 256 19.53 23.17 5.02
N LYS A 257 18.47 22.36 4.86
CA LYS A 257 17.14 22.62 5.41
C LYS A 257 17.17 22.80 6.93
N GLY A 258 17.81 21.87 7.64
CA GLY A 258 17.92 21.96 9.11
C GLY A 258 18.73 23.18 9.56
N LYS A 259 19.75 23.60 8.81
CA LYS A 259 20.48 24.84 9.09
C LYS A 259 19.59 26.07 8.91
N PHE A 260 18.82 26.11 7.82
CA PHE A 260 17.87 27.20 7.55
C PHE A 260 16.80 27.31 8.65
N GLU A 261 16.22 26.19 9.07
CA GLU A 261 15.20 26.18 10.15
C GLU A 261 15.75 26.75 11.47
N ARG A 262 16.99 26.41 11.83
CA ARG A 262 17.63 26.97 13.04
C ARG A 262 17.82 28.49 12.95
N GLN A 263 18.25 28.99 11.80
CA GLN A 263 18.41 30.43 11.59
C GLN A 263 17.07 31.17 11.61
N LEU A 264 16.02 30.56 11.05
CA LEU A 264 14.67 31.13 11.10
C LEU A 264 14.16 31.24 12.53
N ASN A 265 14.34 30.21 13.35
CA ASN A 265 13.95 30.24 14.75
C ASN A 265 14.71 31.32 15.53
N GLN A 266 16.03 31.45 15.32
CA GLN A 266 16.81 32.53 15.92
C GLN A 266 16.28 33.91 15.53
N LEU A 267 15.84 34.09 14.28
CA LEU A 267 15.28 35.36 13.83
C LEU A 267 13.91 35.66 14.47
N LEU A 268 13.09 34.63 14.70
CA LEU A 268 11.83 34.76 15.42
C LEU A 268 12.05 35.13 16.89
N ASP A 269 13.05 34.54 17.54
CA ASP A 269 13.41 34.87 18.93
C ASP A 269 13.84 36.35 19.03
N VAL A 270 14.72 36.82 18.13
CA VAL A 270 15.14 38.22 18.06
C VAL A 270 13.96 39.16 17.79
N SER A 271 13.03 38.77 16.91
CA SER A 271 11.82 39.55 16.66
C SER A 271 10.96 39.69 17.91
N THR A 272 10.85 38.62 18.70
CA THR A 272 10.07 38.61 19.95
C THR A 272 10.71 39.52 21.00
N GLU A 273 12.04 39.51 21.11
CA GLU A 273 12.79 40.44 21.98
C GLU A 273 12.56 41.90 21.57
N LEU A 274 12.56 42.19 20.27
CA LEU A 274 12.27 43.53 19.75
C LEU A 274 10.85 43.99 20.09
N ASP A 275 9.85 43.13 19.89
CA ASP A 275 8.45 43.45 20.23
C ASP A 275 8.29 43.75 21.73
N ASN A 276 8.95 42.97 22.59
CA ASN A 276 8.95 43.21 24.03
C ASN A 276 9.60 44.55 24.39
N ALA A 277 10.73 44.89 23.77
CA ALA A 277 11.40 46.17 24.00
C ALA A 277 10.56 47.37 23.54
N LEU A 278 9.88 47.25 22.39
CA LEU A 278 8.99 48.29 21.87
C LEU A 278 7.77 48.48 22.79
N ASN A 279 7.20 47.40 23.32
CA ASN A 279 6.10 47.48 24.28
C ASN A 279 6.55 48.16 25.58
N ALA A 280 7.71 47.78 26.12
CA ALA A 280 8.27 48.42 27.31
C ALA A 280 8.54 49.93 27.10
N LEU A 281 9.04 50.32 25.92
CA LEU A 281 9.22 51.72 25.55
C LEU A 281 7.88 52.46 25.49
N ARG A 282 6.85 51.85 24.88
CA ARG A 282 5.51 52.43 24.80
C ARG A 282 4.90 52.65 26.18
N ASP A 283 5.07 51.68 27.09
CA ASP A 283 4.56 51.77 28.45
C ASP A 283 5.28 52.86 29.27
N ALA A 284 6.57 53.09 29.02
CA ALA A 284 7.33 54.17 29.65
C ALA A 284 6.98 55.58 29.12
N MET A 285 6.36 55.67 27.94
CA MET A 285 5.96 56.93 27.31
C MET A 285 4.54 57.38 27.66
N ASN A 286 3.73 56.51 28.27
CA ASN A 286 2.37 56.81 28.76
C ASN A 286 2.39 57.14 30.25
#